data_AF-A0A816YYD8-F1
#
_entry.id   AF-A0A816YYD8-F1
#
_cell.length_a   1.000
_cell.length_b   1.000
_cell.length_c   1.000
_cell.angle_alpha   90.00
_cell.angle_beta   90.00
_cell.angle_gamma   90.00
#
_symmetry.space_group_name_H-M   'P 1'
#
loop_
_entity.id
_entity.type
_entity.pdbx_description
1 polymer ?
#
loop_
_entity_poly.entity_id
_entity_poly.type
_entity_poly.pdbx_seq_one_letter_code
_entity_poly.pdbx_strand_id
1 'polypeptide(L)'
;MPDNQSSNSTDSLTFANSEISISRTARFWILLLFDIPSIICTFFVLFCVLMDRKLRSSVKNHSLVLLLILGLGTQLVDVPFYLNFIVHTSVVPPNPSICILWWFTDIGMYNGGAILLAWTAFERHIIIFHDRWISTRKRRIIVHYLPLLFLILYIFIFYIYAFYGFPCENTYDYTLPYCNGFPCYLQDPIMGIFDLFTNITMPTLLEAFFSFSFIFRVVWQKYRSHLSVQWRKQRKMTIQLMSLTALNLSINVPLSIFNIAHLCGLPSDIGFEAL
;
A
#
# COMPACT_ATOMS: atom_id res chain seq x y z
N MET A 1 32.16 -24.62 38.54
CA MET A 1 31.81 -25.72 37.63
C MET A 1 31.09 -26.74 38.47
N PRO A 2 29.79 -27.03 38.24
CA PRO A 2 29.01 -27.16 36.98
C PRO A 2 27.93 -26.05 36.89
N ASP A 3 26.95 -25.98 36.00
CA ASP A 3 26.75 -26.31 34.57
C ASP A 3 25.60 -25.38 34.13
N ASN A 4 25.81 -24.57 33.09
CA ASN A 4 24.87 -23.56 32.60
C ASN A 4 24.43 -23.91 31.18
N GLN A 5 23.41 -24.77 31.04
CA GLN A 5 22.76 -25.11 29.76
C GLN A 5 21.30 -25.48 30.00
N SER A 6 20.35 -24.64 29.56
CA SER A 6 19.13 -25.04 28.83
C SER A 6 18.12 -23.88 28.64
N SER A 7 18.56 -22.63 28.50
CA SER A 7 17.71 -21.48 28.13
C SER A 7 17.50 -21.34 26.61
N ASN A 8 17.61 -22.44 25.84
CA ASN A 8 17.48 -22.44 24.38
C ASN A 8 16.20 -23.13 23.87
N SER A 9 15.38 -23.70 24.75
CA SER A 9 14.18 -24.45 24.37
C SER A 9 12.89 -23.64 24.45
N THR A 10 12.93 -22.43 25.02
CA THR A 10 11.72 -21.61 25.22
C THR A 10 11.44 -20.73 24.01
N ASP A 11 12.47 -20.19 23.35
CA ASP A 11 12.33 -19.25 22.23
C ASP A 11 11.82 -19.94 20.94
N SER A 12 12.19 -21.20 20.71
CA SER A 12 11.72 -21.98 19.55
C SER A 12 10.26 -22.41 19.66
N LEU A 13 9.73 -22.49 20.88
CA LEU A 13 8.35 -22.91 21.15
C LEU A 13 7.35 -21.76 21.03
N THR A 14 7.79 -20.52 21.26
CA THR A 14 6.99 -19.31 21.05
C THR A 14 6.75 -19.01 19.57
N PHE A 15 7.72 -19.29 18.68
CA PHE A 15 7.59 -19.02 17.25
C PHE A 15 6.69 -20.03 16.51
N ALA A 16 6.63 -21.28 16.98
CA ALA A 16 5.76 -22.30 16.40
C ALA A 16 4.26 -22.04 16.67
N ASN A 17 3.95 -21.27 17.71
CA ASN A 17 2.56 -20.98 18.12
C ASN A 17 1.99 -19.71 17.48
N SER A 18 2.83 -18.84 16.91
CA SER A 18 2.44 -17.62 16.20
C SER A 18 2.31 -17.81 14.67
N GLU A 19 2.70 -18.97 14.14
CA GLU A 19 2.46 -19.28 12.74
C GLU A 19 0.95 -19.50 12.49
N ILE A 20 0.35 -18.59 11.71
CA ILE A 20 -1.01 -18.71 11.14
C ILE A 20 -1.28 -20.17 10.76
N SER A 21 -2.42 -20.73 11.20
CA SER A 21 -2.79 -22.16 11.09
C SER A 21 -2.77 -22.79 9.68
N ILE A 22 -2.47 -22.01 8.65
CA ILE A 22 -2.34 -22.43 7.25
C ILE A 22 -0.90 -22.90 6.99
N SER A 23 -0.78 -24.16 6.54
CA SER A 23 0.49 -24.77 6.12
C SER A 23 1.24 -23.93 5.08
N ARG A 24 2.58 -23.87 5.19
CA ARG A 24 3.47 -23.14 4.26
C ARG A 24 3.22 -23.50 2.80
N THR A 25 3.01 -24.78 2.50
CA THR A 25 2.69 -25.26 1.14
C THR A 25 1.39 -24.67 0.62
N ALA A 26 0.36 -24.56 1.47
CA ALA A 26 -0.90 -23.95 1.08
C ALA A 26 -0.73 -22.44 0.81
N ARG A 27 0.01 -21.72 1.66
CA ARG A 27 0.31 -20.28 1.44
C ARG A 27 1.03 -20.06 0.11
N PHE A 28 2.04 -20.88 -0.19
CA PHE A 28 2.79 -20.82 -1.46
C PHE A 28 1.86 -20.95 -2.67
N TRP A 29 1.05 -22.01 -2.72
CA TRP A 29 0.18 -22.25 -3.87
C TRP A 29 -0.95 -21.22 -3.99
N ILE A 30 -1.52 -20.76 -2.87
CA ILE A 30 -2.55 -19.71 -2.87
C ILE A 30 -1.97 -18.42 -3.45
N LEU A 31 -0.81 -17.98 -2.94
CA LEU A 31 -0.17 -16.76 -3.43
C LEU A 31 0.19 -16.86 -4.90
N LEU A 32 0.83 -17.95 -5.32
CA LEU A 32 1.20 -18.17 -6.72
C LEU A 32 -0.03 -18.21 -7.65
N LEU A 33 -1.11 -18.87 -7.23
CA LEU A 33 -2.34 -19.01 -8.00
C LEU A 33 -3.02 -17.66 -8.23
N PHE A 34 -2.98 -16.74 -7.26
CA PHE A 34 -3.59 -15.41 -7.40
C PHE A 34 -2.65 -14.40 -8.05
N ASP A 35 -1.34 -14.51 -7.80
CA ASP A 35 -0.35 -13.55 -8.29
C ASP A 35 -0.14 -13.64 -9.80
N ILE A 36 -0.02 -14.85 -10.38
CA ILE A 36 0.17 -15.02 -11.82
C ILE A 36 -0.97 -14.36 -12.64
N PRO A 37 -2.27 -14.65 -12.37
CA PRO A 37 -3.37 -13.96 -13.04
C PRO A 37 -3.37 -12.45 -12.77
N SER A 38 -3.01 -12.04 -11.55
CA SER A 38 -2.97 -10.62 -11.18
C SER A 38 -1.94 -9.85 -11.99
N ILE A 39 -0.71 -10.37 -12.12
CA ILE A 39 0.36 -9.79 -12.95
C ILE A 39 -0.09 -9.70 -14.41
N ILE A 40 -0.67 -10.77 -14.97
CA ILE A 40 -1.17 -10.79 -16.35
C ILE A 40 -2.24 -9.71 -16.55
N CYS A 41 -3.19 -9.60 -15.62
CA CYS A 41 -4.24 -8.59 -15.66
C CYS A 41 -3.67 -7.16 -15.54
N THR A 42 -2.78 -6.91 -14.58
CA THR A 42 -2.13 -5.61 -14.38
C THR A 42 -1.36 -5.20 -15.62
N PHE A 43 -0.55 -6.10 -16.18
CA PHE A 43 0.22 -5.84 -17.40
C PHE A 43 -0.68 -5.57 -18.60
N PHE A 44 -1.74 -6.37 -18.78
CA PHE A 44 -2.71 -6.18 -19.86
C PHE A 44 -3.41 -4.82 -19.76
N VAL A 45 -3.91 -4.44 -18.57
CA VAL A 45 -4.57 -3.14 -18.36
C VAL A 45 -3.59 -2.00 -18.61
N LEU A 46 -2.37 -2.09 -18.07
CA LEU A 46 -1.33 -1.09 -18.28
C LEU A 46 -1.00 -0.94 -19.78
N PHE A 47 -0.83 -2.06 -20.50
CA PHE A 47 -0.60 -2.07 -21.94
C PHE A 47 -1.75 -1.41 -22.71
N CYS A 48 -3.01 -1.78 -22.43
CA CYS A 48 -4.18 -1.17 -23.08
C CYS A 48 -4.24 0.35 -22.87
N VAL A 49 -3.98 0.82 -21.64
CA VAL A 49 -4.01 2.25 -21.31
C VAL A 49 -2.86 3.01 -21.96
N LEU A 50 -1.66 2.41 -22.03
CA LEU A 50 -0.49 3.04 -22.64
C LEU A 50 -0.55 3.07 -24.17
N MET A 51 -1.13 2.04 -24.80
CA MET A 51 -1.22 1.94 -26.26
C MET A 51 -2.31 2.84 -26.85
N ASP A 52 -3.46 2.98 -26.20
CA ASP A 52 -4.50 3.88 -26.68
C ASP A 52 -4.19 5.33 -26.30
N ARG A 53 -3.87 6.16 -27.31
CA ARG A 53 -3.60 7.59 -27.14
C ARG A 53 -4.75 8.34 -26.47
N LYS A 54 -6.01 7.95 -26.68
CA LYS A 54 -7.19 8.57 -26.05
C LYS A 54 -7.26 8.22 -24.57
N LEU A 55 -6.96 6.98 -24.20
CA LEU A 55 -6.89 6.57 -22.80
C LEU A 55 -5.70 7.23 -22.10
N ARG A 56 -4.51 7.20 -22.72
CA ARG A 56 -3.29 7.79 -22.17
C ARG A 56 -3.37 9.29 -21.95
N SER A 57 -4.06 10.03 -22.82
CA SER A 57 -4.19 11.51 -22.70
C SER A 57 -5.30 11.96 -21.75
N SER A 58 -6.14 11.03 -21.29
CA SER A 58 -7.18 11.32 -20.32
C SER A 58 -6.57 11.49 -18.93
N VAL A 59 -6.70 12.70 -18.37
CA VAL A 59 -6.18 13.07 -17.03
C VAL A 59 -6.52 12.03 -15.96
N LYS A 60 -7.75 11.50 -16.02
CA LYS A 60 -8.30 10.51 -15.09
C LYS A 60 -7.50 9.21 -15.01
N ASN A 61 -6.78 8.88 -16.08
CA ASN A 61 -6.05 7.64 -16.20
C ASN A 61 -4.60 7.77 -15.76
N HIS A 62 -4.05 8.97 -15.59
CA HIS A 62 -2.65 9.13 -15.17
C HIS A 62 -2.40 8.58 -13.77
N SER A 63 -3.26 8.92 -12.81
CA SER A 63 -3.18 8.42 -11.43
C SER A 63 -3.38 6.90 -11.38
N LEU A 64 -4.26 6.37 -12.23
CA LEU A 64 -4.42 4.92 -12.40
C LEU A 64 -3.17 4.24 -12.96
N VAL A 65 -2.53 4.83 -13.96
CA VAL A 65 -1.28 4.30 -14.55
C VAL A 65 -0.19 4.20 -13.48
N LEU A 66 -0.07 5.20 -12.62
CA LEU A 66 0.92 5.18 -11.53
C LEU A 66 0.60 4.12 -10.48
N LEU A 67 -0.67 3.99 -10.10
CA LEU A 67 -1.10 2.91 -9.20
C LEU A 67 -0.82 1.53 -9.81
N LEU A 68 -1.04 1.35 -11.12
CA LEU A 68 -0.72 0.11 -11.82
C LEU A 68 0.79 -0.15 -11.89
N ILE A 69 1.61 0.89 -12.08
CA ILE A 69 3.07 0.75 -12.09
C ILE A 69 3.59 0.38 -10.71
N LEU A 70 3.13 1.05 -9.65
CA LEU A 70 3.51 0.71 -8.27
C LEU A 70 3.04 -0.70 -7.91
N GLY A 71 1.77 -1.02 -8.17
CA GLY A 71 1.22 -2.35 -7.90
C GLY A 71 1.94 -3.46 -8.66
N LEU A 72 2.32 -3.22 -9.93
CA LEU A 72 3.13 -4.17 -10.69
C LEU A 72 4.54 -4.30 -10.09
N GLY A 73 5.14 -3.20 -9.63
CA GLY A 73 6.42 -3.24 -8.91
C GLY A 73 6.35 -4.09 -7.66
N THR A 74 5.32 -3.91 -6.84
CA THR A 74 5.06 -4.74 -5.66
C THR A 74 4.85 -6.21 -6.04
N GLN A 75 4.01 -6.50 -7.02
CA GLN A 75 3.76 -7.88 -7.48
C GLN A 75 5.02 -8.56 -8.03
N LEU A 76 5.90 -7.85 -8.72
CA LEU A 76 7.11 -8.43 -9.33
C LEU A 76 8.29 -8.58 -8.36
N VAL A 77 8.26 -7.92 -7.21
CA VAL A 77 9.39 -7.92 -6.26
C VAL A 77 8.98 -8.57 -4.94
N ASP A 78 7.93 -8.06 -4.30
CA ASP A 78 7.51 -8.50 -2.96
C ASP A 78 7.01 -9.95 -2.98
N VAL A 79 6.06 -10.29 -3.85
CA VAL A 79 5.48 -11.63 -3.90
C VAL A 79 6.52 -12.71 -4.24
N PRO A 80 7.40 -12.54 -5.26
CA PRO A 80 8.46 -13.50 -5.53
C PRO A 80 9.46 -13.66 -4.38
N PHE A 81 9.82 -12.57 -3.70
CA PHE A 81 10.72 -12.65 -2.54
C PHE A 81 10.07 -13.43 -1.39
N TYR A 82 8.79 -13.18 -1.13
CA TYR A 82 8.03 -13.91 -0.13
C TYR A 82 7.85 -15.40 -0.49
N LEU A 83 7.54 -15.71 -1.74
CA LEU A 83 7.47 -17.10 -2.22
C LEU A 83 8.82 -17.82 -2.10
N ASN A 84 9.91 -17.13 -2.44
CA ASN A 84 11.26 -17.67 -2.29
C ASN A 84 11.60 -17.95 -0.83
N PHE A 85 11.20 -17.04 0.07
CA PHE A 85 11.34 -17.22 1.52
C PHE A 85 10.54 -18.41 2.05
N ILE A 86 9.29 -18.61 1.60
CA ILE A 86 8.49 -19.78 2.00
C ILE A 86 9.19 -21.11 1.65
N VAL A 87 9.85 -21.17 0.49
CA VAL A 87 10.54 -22.37 0.02
C VAL A 87 11.84 -22.61 0.79
N HIS A 88 12.66 -21.58 0.98
CA HIS A 88 14.00 -21.72 1.57
C HIS A 88 14.04 -21.52 3.08
N THR A 89 12.93 -21.05 3.67
CA THR A 89 12.82 -20.69 5.10
C THR A 89 13.82 -19.62 5.53
N SER A 90 14.43 -18.94 4.55
CA SER A 90 15.44 -17.92 4.73
C SER A 90 15.53 -17.06 3.47
N VAL A 91 16.08 -15.86 3.61
CA VAL A 91 16.28 -14.91 2.52
C VAL A 91 17.54 -15.30 1.74
N VAL A 92 17.36 -15.64 0.47
CA VAL A 92 18.44 -16.08 -0.42
C VAL A 92 18.53 -15.16 -1.64
N PRO A 93 19.69 -14.55 -1.93
CA PRO A 93 20.92 -14.57 -1.13
C PRO A 93 20.83 -13.67 0.13
N PRO A 94 21.59 -14.00 1.20
CA PRO A 94 21.61 -13.22 2.44
C PRO A 94 22.40 -11.92 2.21
N ASN A 95 21.72 -10.88 1.73
CA ASN A 95 22.31 -9.60 1.38
C ASN A 95 21.46 -8.46 1.94
N PRO A 96 22.03 -7.50 2.71
CA PRO A 96 21.31 -6.33 3.19
C PRO A 96 20.57 -5.55 2.09
N SER A 97 21.15 -5.45 0.90
CA SER A 97 20.53 -4.73 -0.22
C SER A 97 19.20 -5.37 -0.67
N ILE A 98 19.08 -6.69 -0.58
CA ILE A 98 17.82 -7.39 -0.91
C ILE A 98 16.76 -7.08 0.14
N CYS A 99 17.14 -7.06 1.41
CA CYS A 99 16.23 -6.71 2.50
C CYS A 99 15.71 -5.28 2.39
N ILE A 100 16.60 -4.32 2.10
CA ILE A 100 16.20 -2.93 1.91
C ILE A 100 15.29 -2.79 0.69
N LEU A 101 15.60 -3.46 -0.42
CA LEU A 101 14.73 -3.47 -1.60
C LEU A 101 13.35 -4.07 -1.28
N TRP A 102 13.34 -5.13 -0.48
CA TRP A 102 12.12 -5.78 -0.03
C TRP A 102 11.29 -4.82 0.83
N TRP A 103 11.85 -4.23 1.88
CA TRP A 103 11.16 -3.21 2.70
C TRP A 103 10.71 -1.99 1.90
N PHE A 104 11.52 -1.55 0.92
CA PHE A 104 11.13 -0.44 0.07
C PHE A 104 9.89 -0.76 -0.77
N THR A 105 9.78 -2.00 -1.22
CA THR A 105 8.65 -2.45 -2.01
C THR A 105 7.43 -2.71 -1.13
N ASP A 106 7.63 -3.43 -0.02
CA ASP A 106 6.59 -3.83 0.92
C ASP A 106 6.04 -2.63 1.67
N ILE A 107 6.87 -1.86 2.37
CA ILE A 107 6.40 -0.70 3.15
C ILE A 107 6.28 0.53 2.23
N GLY A 108 7.32 0.83 1.46
CA GLY A 108 7.42 2.08 0.72
C GLY A 108 6.43 2.20 -0.43
N MET A 109 6.41 1.22 -1.34
CA MET A 109 5.49 1.25 -2.49
C MET A 109 4.04 0.99 -2.08
N TYR A 110 3.78 0.14 -1.08
CA TYR A 110 2.43 -0.10 -0.56
C TYR A 110 1.82 1.17 0.04
N ASN A 111 2.51 1.82 0.97
CA ASN A 111 2.06 3.08 1.57
C ASN A 111 1.98 4.19 0.51
N GLY A 112 2.92 4.22 -0.43
CA GLY A 112 2.85 5.09 -1.60
C GLY A 112 1.60 4.87 -2.45
N GLY A 113 1.18 3.62 -2.62
CA GLY A 113 -0.08 3.23 -3.26
C GLY A 113 -1.30 3.79 -2.51
N ALA A 114 -1.34 3.64 -1.18
CA ALA A 114 -2.42 4.19 -0.35
C ALA A 114 -2.50 5.73 -0.44
N ILE A 115 -1.35 6.43 -0.39
CA ILE A 115 -1.27 7.89 -0.56
C ILE A 115 -1.80 8.32 -1.94
N LEU A 116 -1.36 7.65 -3.01
CA LEU A 116 -1.84 7.95 -4.36
C LEU A 116 -3.31 7.59 -4.56
N LEU A 117 -3.82 6.58 -3.86
CA LEU A 117 -5.22 6.19 -3.91
C LEU A 117 -6.11 7.24 -3.21
N ALA A 118 -5.68 7.74 -2.05
CA ALA A 118 -6.33 8.85 -1.37
C ALA A 118 -6.37 10.10 -2.26
N TRP A 119 -5.25 10.43 -2.91
CA TRP A 119 -5.21 11.52 -3.90
C TRP A 119 -6.15 11.26 -5.09
N THR A 120 -6.17 10.03 -5.62
CA THR A 120 -7.05 9.66 -6.74
C THR A 120 -8.53 9.83 -6.37
N ALA A 121 -8.91 9.49 -5.13
CA ALA A 121 -10.27 9.72 -4.63
C ALA A 121 -10.62 11.21 -4.60
N PHE A 122 -9.71 12.04 -4.08
CA PHE A 122 -9.87 13.50 -4.06
C PHE A 122 -9.91 14.12 -5.47
N GLU A 123 -8.98 13.75 -6.34
CA GLU A 123 -8.85 14.25 -7.70
C GLU A 123 -10.12 13.97 -8.52
N ARG A 124 -10.71 12.78 -8.36
CA ARG A 124 -11.96 12.41 -9.04
C ARG A 124 -13.13 13.29 -8.62
N HIS A 125 -13.17 13.70 -7.36
CA HIS A 125 -14.16 14.66 -6.87
C HIS A 125 -14.04 16.00 -7.58
N ILE A 126 -12.82 16.52 -7.75
CA ILE A 126 -12.56 17.75 -8.50
C ILE A 126 -12.96 17.60 -9.97
N ILE A 127 -12.54 16.51 -10.62
CA ILE A 127 -12.81 16.28 -12.06
C ILE A 127 -14.30 16.20 -12.37
N ILE A 128 -15.10 15.64 -11.45
CA ILE A 128 -16.52 15.40 -11.69
C ILE A 128 -17.37 16.62 -11.30
N PHE A 129 -17.10 17.25 -10.15
CA PHE A 129 -17.93 18.34 -9.65
C PHE A 129 -17.39 19.75 -9.98
N HIS A 130 -16.12 19.84 -10.36
CA HIS A 130 -15.43 21.12 -10.59
C HIS A 130 -14.66 21.11 -11.92
N ASP A 131 -15.32 20.73 -13.01
CA ASP A 131 -14.75 20.66 -14.37
C ASP A 131 -14.02 21.95 -14.81
N ARG A 132 -14.53 23.11 -14.41
CA ARG A 132 -13.92 24.45 -14.65
C ARG A 132 -12.50 24.59 -14.06
N TRP A 133 -12.15 23.80 -13.05
CA TRP A 133 -10.82 23.82 -12.45
C TRP A 133 -9.79 23.11 -13.33
N ILE A 134 -10.21 22.27 -14.27
CA ILE A 134 -9.30 21.47 -15.13
C ILE A 134 -9.44 21.86 -16.61
N SER A 135 -10.26 22.88 -16.91
CA SER A 135 -10.57 23.31 -18.27
C SER A 135 -9.35 23.84 -19.04
N THR A 136 -8.42 24.54 -18.37
CA THR A 136 -7.24 25.13 -19.02
C THR A 136 -5.98 24.33 -18.73
N ARG A 137 -5.00 24.39 -19.65
CA ARG A 137 -3.71 23.70 -19.52
C ARG A 137 -2.95 24.11 -18.26
N LYS A 138 -2.93 25.41 -17.92
CA LYS A 138 -2.26 25.93 -16.72
C LYS A 138 -2.90 25.38 -15.44
N ARG A 139 -4.24 25.41 -15.33
CA ARG A 139 -4.93 24.88 -14.15
C ARG A 139 -4.78 23.37 -14.03
N ARG A 140 -4.78 22.64 -15.15
CA ARG A 140 -4.50 21.20 -15.16
C ARG A 140 -3.10 20.89 -14.60
N ILE A 141 -2.08 21.68 -14.93
CA ILE A 141 -0.74 21.49 -14.36
C ILE A 141 -0.78 21.64 -12.83
N ILE A 142 -1.43 22.70 -12.33
CA ILE A 142 -1.47 23.01 -10.90
C ILE A 142 -2.33 22.02 -10.10
N VAL A 143 -3.48 21.60 -10.63
CA VAL A 143 -4.46 20.78 -9.90
C VAL A 143 -4.17 19.28 -10.03
N HIS A 144 -3.55 18.84 -11.13
CA HIS A 144 -3.36 17.42 -11.43
C HIS A 144 -1.89 17.00 -11.34
N TYR A 145 -1.06 17.55 -12.23
CA TYR A 145 0.30 17.05 -12.42
C TYR A 145 1.25 17.42 -11.28
N LEU A 146 1.11 18.64 -10.75
CA LEU A 146 1.97 19.14 -9.69
C LEU A 146 1.76 18.38 -8.38
N PRO A 147 0.54 18.17 -7.85
CA PRO A 147 0.33 17.37 -6.66
C PRO A 147 0.82 15.94 -6.84
N LEU A 148 0.53 15.33 -7.98
CA LEU A 148 0.93 13.96 -8.28
C LEU A 148 2.46 13.80 -8.36
N LEU A 149 3.17 14.78 -8.93
CA LEU A 149 4.63 14.82 -8.91
C LEU A 149 5.16 14.98 -7.48
N PHE A 150 4.59 15.91 -6.70
CA PHE A 150 5.00 16.12 -5.31
C PHE A 150 4.77 14.88 -4.44
N LEU A 151 3.66 14.17 -4.61
CA LEU A 151 3.38 12.93 -3.87
C LEU A 151 4.38 11.82 -4.23
N ILE A 152 4.68 11.63 -5.52
CA ILE A 152 5.72 10.66 -5.92
C ILE A 152 7.07 11.03 -5.31
N LEU A 153 7.50 12.28 -5.47
CA LEU A 153 8.77 12.72 -4.91
C LEU A 153 8.81 12.55 -3.39
N TYR A 154 7.72 12.88 -2.70
CA TYR A 154 7.57 12.68 -1.26
C TYR A 154 7.78 11.21 -0.87
N ILE A 155 7.06 10.27 -1.50
CA ILE A 155 7.16 8.83 -1.22
C ILE A 155 8.61 8.36 -1.38
N PHE A 156 9.25 8.65 -2.52
CA PHE A 156 10.61 8.21 -2.78
C PHE A 156 11.62 8.87 -1.83
N ILE A 157 11.56 10.18 -1.64
CA ILE A 157 12.51 10.91 -0.77
C ILE A 157 12.36 10.43 0.68
N PHE A 158 11.14 10.31 1.18
CA PHE A 158 10.87 9.87 2.55
C PHE A 158 11.44 8.47 2.79
N TYR A 159 11.09 7.48 1.96
CA TYR A 159 11.53 6.11 2.19
C TYR A 159 13.03 5.91 1.91
N ILE A 160 13.61 6.60 0.91
CA ILE A 160 15.07 6.58 0.72
C ILE A 160 15.77 7.15 1.95
N TYR A 161 15.29 8.27 2.50
CA TYR A 161 15.84 8.84 3.72
C TYR A 161 15.65 7.92 4.92
N ALA A 162 14.47 7.33 5.10
CA ALA A 162 14.16 6.44 6.23
C ALA A 162 15.06 5.19 6.24
N PHE A 163 15.37 4.61 5.08
CA PHE A 163 16.19 3.40 5.00
C PHE A 163 17.70 3.66 5.01
N TYR A 164 18.17 4.72 4.35
CA TYR A 164 19.61 4.96 4.18
C TYR A 164 20.15 6.15 4.97
N GLY A 165 19.32 7.13 5.30
CA GLY A 165 19.73 8.40 5.89
C GLY A 165 19.43 8.54 7.38
N PHE A 166 18.48 7.78 7.92
CA PHE A 166 18.11 7.86 9.32
C PHE A 166 19.21 7.24 10.21
N PRO A 167 19.62 7.89 11.32
CA PRO A 167 20.78 7.48 12.12
C PRO A 167 20.45 6.31 13.07
N CYS A 168 20.02 5.19 12.51
CA CYS A 168 19.89 3.91 13.21
C CYS A 168 20.55 2.78 12.41
N GLU A 169 21.00 1.74 13.10
CA GLU A 169 21.59 0.57 12.48
C GLU A 169 20.52 -0.49 12.22
N ASN A 170 20.31 -0.84 10.95
CA ASN A 170 19.39 -1.90 10.58
C ASN A 170 20.01 -3.27 10.90
N THR A 171 19.31 -4.07 11.69
CA THR A 171 19.65 -5.48 11.96
C THR A 171 18.89 -6.37 10.99
N TYR A 172 19.61 -7.25 10.29
CA TYR A 172 19.01 -8.18 9.31
C TYR A 172 19.04 -9.59 9.86
N ASP A 173 17.85 -10.18 10.04
CA ASP A 173 17.71 -11.60 10.31
C ASP A 173 17.12 -12.29 9.08
N TYR A 174 17.99 -12.97 8.33
CA TYR A 174 17.61 -13.65 7.10
C TYR A 174 16.77 -14.90 7.34
N THR A 175 16.58 -15.36 8.59
CA THR A 175 15.71 -16.49 8.91
C THR A 175 14.25 -16.06 9.11
N LEU A 176 14.01 -14.75 9.22
CA LEU A 176 12.70 -14.15 9.41
C LEU A 176 12.18 -13.53 8.10
N PRO A 177 10.85 -13.49 7.90
CA PRO A 177 10.25 -12.80 6.78
C PRO A 177 10.62 -11.32 6.83
N TYR A 178 10.75 -10.69 5.66
CA TYR A 178 11.17 -9.29 5.54
C TYR A 178 12.47 -8.98 6.29
N CYS A 179 13.37 -9.96 6.44
CA CYS A 179 14.67 -9.78 7.08
C CYS A 179 14.63 -9.18 8.50
N ASN A 180 13.86 -9.77 9.42
CA ASN A 180 13.58 -9.30 10.79
C ASN A 180 12.33 -8.43 10.95
N GLY A 181 11.33 -8.60 10.08
CA GLY A 181 10.03 -7.93 10.20
C GLY A 181 10.03 -6.47 9.77
N PHE A 182 10.79 -5.60 10.44
CA PHE A 182 10.72 -4.15 10.23
C PHE A 182 12.07 -3.42 10.33
N PRO A 183 12.24 -2.32 9.57
CA PRO A 183 13.42 -1.45 9.62
C PRO A 183 13.55 -0.72 10.97
N CYS A 184 14.79 -0.35 11.34
CA CYS A 184 15.05 0.26 12.64
C CYS A 184 14.38 1.63 12.85
N TYR A 185 14.09 2.39 11.78
CA TYR A 185 13.44 3.70 11.93
C TYR A 185 12.02 3.61 12.48
N LEU A 186 11.35 2.46 12.32
CA LEU A 186 10.01 2.24 12.88
C LEU A 186 10.04 2.04 14.40
N GLN A 187 11.20 1.67 14.96
CA GLN A 187 11.38 1.56 16.42
C GLN A 187 11.62 2.93 17.06
N ASP A 188 12.07 3.93 16.29
CA ASP A 188 12.16 5.30 16.77
C ASP A 188 10.75 5.87 16.99
N PRO A 189 10.45 6.43 18.18
CA PRO A 189 9.09 6.88 18.49
C PRO A 189 8.63 8.03 17.60
N ILE A 190 9.54 8.90 17.13
CA ILE A 190 9.15 10.06 16.32
C ILE A 190 8.90 9.60 14.89
N MET A 191 9.84 8.86 14.29
CA MET A 191 9.71 8.41 12.92
C MET A 191 8.68 7.30 12.73
N GLY A 192 8.60 6.35 13.67
CA GLY A 192 7.57 5.33 13.68
C GLY A 192 6.17 5.92 13.74
N ILE A 193 5.91 6.86 14.66
CA ILE A 193 4.60 7.55 14.74
C ILE A 193 4.35 8.39 13.48
N PHE A 194 5.38 9.06 12.95
CA PHE A 194 5.22 9.87 11.75
C PHE A 194 4.83 9.02 10.54
N ASP A 195 5.50 7.89 10.30
CA ASP A 195 5.18 6.98 9.19
C ASP A 195 3.78 6.37 9.38
N LEU A 196 3.52 5.84 10.57
CA LEU A 196 2.22 5.26 10.91
C LEU A 196 1.07 6.25 10.73
N PHE A 197 1.22 7.49 11.21
CA PHE A 197 0.14 8.46 11.15
C PHE A 197 0.02 9.10 9.77
N THR A 198 1.13 9.54 9.19
CA THR A 198 1.15 10.37 7.96
C THR A 198 1.08 9.52 6.70
N ASN A 199 1.71 8.35 6.67
CA ASN A 199 1.82 7.52 5.47
C ASN A 199 0.79 6.38 5.44
N ILE A 200 0.27 5.97 6.61
CA ILE A 200 -0.71 4.87 6.69
C ILE A 200 -2.09 5.39 7.10
N THR A 201 -2.22 5.96 8.30
CA THR A 201 -3.52 6.29 8.92
C THR A 201 -4.22 7.44 8.20
N MET A 202 -3.54 8.58 8.02
CA MET A 202 -4.11 9.77 7.38
C MET A 202 -4.55 9.50 5.93
N PRO A 203 -3.75 8.85 5.05
CA PRO A 203 -4.17 8.49 3.71
C PRO A 203 -5.41 7.60 3.70
N THR A 204 -5.45 6.58 4.57
CA THR A 204 -6.60 5.66 4.70
C THR A 204 -7.88 6.40 5.09
N LEU A 205 -7.79 7.32 6.07
CA LEU A 205 -8.94 8.12 6.50
C LEU A 205 -9.39 9.11 5.42
N LEU A 206 -8.46 9.78 4.75
CA LEU A 206 -8.76 10.70 3.65
C LEU A 206 -9.40 9.96 2.48
N GLU A 207 -8.88 8.79 2.11
CA GLU A 207 -9.44 7.94 1.08
C GLU A 207 -10.89 7.56 1.42
N ALA A 208 -11.13 7.05 2.64
CA ALA A 208 -12.47 6.72 3.10
C ALA A 208 -13.39 7.93 2.99
N PHE A 209 -12.98 9.08 3.54
CA PHE A 209 -13.76 10.32 3.54
C PHE A 209 -14.11 10.78 2.12
N PHE A 210 -13.14 10.84 1.21
CA PHE A 210 -13.38 11.28 -0.15
C PHE A 210 -14.23 10.28 -0.94
N SER A 211 -14.03 8.98 -0.74
CA SER A 211 -14.85 7.95 -1.39
C SER A 211 -16.31 7.99 -0.91
N PHE A 212 -16.56 8.13 0.39
CA PHE A 212 -17.92 8.30 0.92
C PHE A 212 -18.56 9.62 0.45
N SER A 213 -17.82 10.73 0.50
CA SER A 213 -18.28 12.03 0.02
C SER A 213 -18.65 12.00 -1.47
N PHE A 214 -17.83 11.31 -2.27
CA PHE A 214 -18.07 11.11 -3.69
C PHE A 214 -19.36 10.32 -3.94
N ILE A 215 -19.55 9.18 -3.27
CA ILE A 215 -20.77 8.37 -3.38
C ILE A 215 -22.00 9.17 -2.98
N PHE A 216 -21.94 9.82 -1.82
CA PHE A 216 -23.03 10.63 -1.29
C PHE A 216 -23.46 11.68 -2.31
N ARG A 217 -22.52 12.44 -2.87
CA ARG A 217 -22.82 13.47 -3.88
C ARG A 217 -23.36 12.89 -5.18
N VAL A 218 -22.84 11.77 -5.66
CA VAL A 218 -23.33 11.11 -6.88
C VAL A 218 -24.77 10.64 -6.70
N VAL A 219 -25.11 10.05 -5.55
CA VAL A 219 -26.48 9.61 -5.22
C VAL A 219 -27.41 10.82 -5.06
N TRP A 220 -26.95 11.85 -4.35
CA TRP A 220 -27.72 13.07 -4.13
C TRP A 220 -28.03 13.80 -5.45
N GLN A 221 -27.04 13.93 -6.34
CA GLN A 221 -27.22 14.56 -7.64
C GLN A 221 -28.16 13.75 -8.54
N LYS A 222 -28.08 12.41 -8.48
CA LYS A 222 -29.02 11.54 -9.18
C LYS A 222 -30.45 11.76 -8.71
N TYR A 223 -30.67 11.85 -7.40
CA TYR A 223 -31.99 12.07 -6.80
C TYR A 223 -32.53 13.46 -7.16
N ARG A 224 -31.70 14.51 -7.03
CA ARG A 224 -32.14 15.90 -7.20
C ARG A 224 -32.36 16.30 -8.67
N SER A 225 -31.54 15.80 -9.60
CA SER A 225 -31.46 16.43 -10.92
C SER A 225 -32.26 15.76 -12.02
N HIS A 226 -32.76 14.51 -11.89
CA HIS A 226 -33.47 13.77 -12.97
C HIS A 226 -32.82 13.88 -14.38
N LEU A 227 -31.57 14.32 -14.45
CA LEU A 227 -30.93 14.82 -15.65
C LEU A 227 -30.04 13.71 -16.20
N SER A 228 -30.14 13.50 -17.51
CA SER A 228 -29.46 12.46 -18.30
C SER A 228 -27.94 12.62 -18.39
N VAL A 229 -27.30 13.38 -17.48
CA VAL A 229 -25.88 13.74 -17.52
C VAL A 229 -25.02 12.49 -17.39
N GLN A 230 -24.64 11.93 -18.54
CA GLN A 230 -23.60 10.91 -18.78
C GLN A 230 -23.41 9.85 -17.67
N TRP A 231 -24.51 9.39 -17.04
CA TRP A 231 -24.50 8.47 -15.90
C TRP A 231 -23.69 7.21 -16.18
N ARG A 232 -23.77 6.71 -17.42
CA ARG A 232 -23.04 5.51 -17.85
C ARG A 232 -21.52 5.67 -17.78
N LYS A 233 -21.00 6.87 -18.05
CA LYS A 233 -19.56 7.18 -18.00
C LYS A 233 -19.08 7.40 -16.56
N GLN A 234 -19.87 8.09 -15.75
CA GLN A 234 -19.53 8.30 -14.33
C GLN A 234 -19.60 6.99 -13.54
N ARG A 235 -20.64 6.17 -13.74
CA ARG A 235 -20.82 4.88 -13.07
C ARG A 235 -19.62 3.95 -13.22
N LYS A 236 -19.04 3.81 -14.42
CA LYS A 236 -17.88 2.93 -14.65
C LYS A 236 -16.66 3.36 -13.83
N MET A 237 -16.37 4.66 -13.80
CA MET A 237 -15.26 5.19 -13.00
C MET A 237 -15.54 5.07 -11.50
N THR A 238 -16.77 5.35 -11.07
CA THR A 238 -17.17 5.19 -9.66
C THR A 238 -16.99 3.76 -9.20
N ILE A 239 -17.47 2.76 -9.95
CA ILE A 239 -17.32 1.35 -9.60
C ILE A 239 -15.84 0.98 -9.46
N GLN A 240 -15.00 1.40 -10.41
CA GLN A 240 -13.57 1.10 -10.36
C GLN A 240 -12.90 1.66 -9.10
N LEU A 241 -13.17 2.93 -8.73
CA LEU A 241 -12.60 3.49 -7.50
C LEU A 241 -13.16 2.80 -6.27
N MET A 242 -14.48 2.56 -6.21
CA MET A 242 -15.11 1.91 -5.07
C MET A 242 -14.57 0.52 -4.84
N SER A 243 -14.34 -0.27 -5.90
CA SER A 243 -13.73 -1.59 -5.77
C SER A 243 -12.33 -1.50 -5.19
N LEU A 244 -11.52 -0.54 -5.66
CA LEU A 244 -10.16 -0.36 -5.17
C LEU A 244 -10.13 0.14 -3.72
N THR A 245 -10.99 1.10 -3.37
CA THR A 245 -11.11 1.61 -2.01
C THR A 245 -11.69 0.59 -1.04
N ALA A 246 -12.69 -0.20 -1.46
CA ALA A 246 -13.23 -1.25 -0.62
C ALA A 246 -12.15 -2.29 -0.27
N LEU A 247 -11.33 -2.68 -1.25
CA LEU A 247 -10.19 -3.56 -1.02
C LEU A 247 -9.18 -2.91 -0.08
N ASN A 248 -8.78 -1.67 -0.34
CA ASN A 248 -7.79 -0.98 0.48
C ASN A 248 -8.25 -0.81 1.94
N LEU A 249 -9.51 -0.39 2.14
CA LEU A 249 -10.08 -0.23 3.48
C LEU A 249 -10.25 -1.56 4.21
N SER A 250 -10.63 -2.64 3.50
CA SER A 250 -10.78 -3.95 4.13
C SER A 250 -9.48 -4.47 4.74
N ILE A 251 -8.34 -4.07 4.18
CA ILE A 251 -7.00 -4.45 4.66
C ILE A 251 -6.47 -3.43 5.68
N ASN A 252 -6.55 -2.13 5.37
CA ASN A 252 -5.89 -1.09 6.18
C ASN A 252 -6.70 -0.59 7.38
N VAL A 253 -8.03 -0.71 7.38
CA VAL A 253 -8.85 -0.24 8.51
C VAL A 253 -8.60 -1.08 9.77
N PRO A 254 -8.58 -2.43 9.73
CA PRO A 254 -8.23 -3.23 10.91
C PRO A 254 -6.87 -2.84 11.48
N LEU A 255 -5.86 -2.72 10.61
CA LEU A 255 -4.51 -2.32 10.99
C LEU A 255 -4.49 -0.94 11.66
N SER A 256 -5.17 0.04 11.07
CA SER A 256 -5.28 1.40 11.62
C SER A 256 -5.97 1.43 12.98
N ILE A 257 -6.99 0.58 13.19
CA ILE A 257 -7.68 0.48 14.49
C ILE A 257 -6.74 -0.07 15.56
N PHE A 258 -5.98 -1.13 15.27
CA PHE A 258 -4.99 -1.68 16.20
C PHE A 258 -3.92 -0.65 16.56
N ASN A 259 -3.40 0.05 15.56
CA ASN A 259 -2.40 1.08 15.75
C ASN A 259 -2.89 2.24 16.63
N ILE A 260 -4.13 2.71 16.44
CA ILE A 260 -4.74 3.73 17.30
C ILE A 260 -4.92 3.19 18.73
N ALA A 261 -5.32 1.93 18.88
CA ALA A 261 -5.49 1.32 20.21
C ALA A 261 -4.17 1.30 20.99
N HIS A 262 -3.05 0.95 20.34
CA HIS A 262 -1.71 1.03 20.94
C HIS A 262 -1.32 2.45 21.33
N LEU A 263 -1.61 3.44 20.49
CA LEU A 263 -1.38 4.85 20.84
C LEU A 263 -2.23 5.32 22.04
N CYS A 264 -3.40 4.71 22.26
CA CYS A 264 -4.25 4.97 23.42
C CYS A 264 -3.85 4.17 24.69
N GLY A 265 -2.72 3.46 24.66
CA GLY A 265 -2.20 2.74 25.83
C GLY A 265 -2.51 1.24 25.86
N LEU A 266 -2.92 0.64 24.73
CA LEU A 266 -2.97 -0.82 24.62
C LEU A 266 -1.54 -1.38 24.70
N PRO A 267 -1.26 -2.31 25.64
CA PRO A 267 0.05 -2.93 25.79
C PRO A 267 0.55 -3.59 24.49
N SER A 268 1.85 -3.45 24.19
CA SER A 268 2.47 -3.92 22.94
C SER A 268 2.53 -5.45 22.80
N ASP A 269 2.30 -6.18 23.89
CA ASP A 269 2.18 -7.64 23.96
C ASP A 269 0.86 -8.18 23.37
N ILE A 270 -0.13 -7.31 23.15
CA ILE A 270 -1.43 -7.70 22.59
C ILE A 270 -1.47 -7.33 21.10
N GLY A 271 -1.35 -8.33 20.21
CA GLY A 271 -1.54 -8.14 18.77
C GLY A 271 -0.25 -7.97 17.94
N PHE A 272 0.93 -8.11 18.56
CA PHE A 272 2.22 -8.10 17.86
C PHE A 272 2.34 -9.20 16.78
N GLU A 273 1.59 -10.29 16.91
CA GLU A 273 1.54 -11.39 15.93
C GLU A 273 0.62 -11.12 14.72
N ALA A 274 -0.13 -10.02 14.73
CA ALA A 274 -1.10 -9.68 13.68
C ALA A 274 -0.60 -8.59 12.70
N LEU A 275 0.57 -8.02 12.98
CA LEU A 275 1.33 -7.07 12.14
C LEU A 275 2.43 -7.83 11.40
#